data_AF-A0A1T2KZ73-F1
#
_entry.id   AF-A0A1T2KZ73-F1
#
_cell.length_a   1.000
_cell.length_b   1.000
_cell.length_c   1.000
_cell.angle_alpha   90.00
_cell.angle_beta   90.00
_cell.angle_gamma   90.00
#
_symmetry.space_group_name_H-M   'P 1'
#
loop_
_entity.id
_entity.type
_entity.pdbx_description
1 polymer ?
#
loop_
_entity_poly.entity_id
_entity_poly.type
_entity_poly.pdbx_seq_one_letter_code
_entity_poly.pdbx_strand_id
1 'polypeptide(L)'
;MAAHGEKMAQQMRRVYREDHHLPKHATFGDGSQIPDSDIQHILEVLADSENTFAWQDGDVMLCDNHRIAHGRRPFEGERRVLVALAL
;
A
#
# COMPACT_ATOMS: atom_id res chain seq x y z
N MET A 1 3.88 15.38 -0.11
CA MET A 1 3.22 14.07 0.10
C MET A 1 2.55 13.96 1.48
N ALA A 2 3.18 14.41 2.57
CA ALA A 2 2.61 14.34 3.93
C ALA A 2 1.21 14.97 4.09
N ALA A 3 0.99 16.19 3.55
CA ALA A 3 -0.28 16.91 3.70
C ALA A 3 -1.51 16.20 3.07
N HIS A 4 -1.31 15.38 2.03
CA HIS A 4 -2.40 14.61 1.42
C HIS A 4 -2.77 13.39 2.27
N GLY A 5 -1.77 12.77 2.91
CA GLY A 5 -1.96 11.62 3.80
C GLY A 5 -2.74 11.98 5.06
N GLU A 6 -2.44 13.12 5.68
CA GLU A 6 -3.15 13.59 6.88
C GLU A 6 -4.63 13.88 6.59
N LYS A 7 -4.91 14.54 5.47
CA LYS A 7 -6.28 14.83 5.03
C LYS A 7 -7.08 13.55 4.76
N MET A 8 -6.46 12.57 4.10
CA MET A 8 -7.07 11.26 3.88
C MET A 8 -7.33 10.52 5.19
N ALA A 9 -6.37 10.50 6.11
CA ALA A 9 -6.52 9.86 7.42
C ALA A 9 -7.68 10.48 8.22
N GLN A 10 -7.81 11.81 8.19
CA GLN A 10 -8.90 12.53 8.84
C GLN A 10 -10.27 12.20 8.21
N GLN A 11 -10.33 12.09 6.88
CA GLN A 11 -11.54 11.66 6.18
C GLN A 11 -11.90 10.20 6.49
N MET A 12 -10.91 9.30 6.54
CA MET A 12 -11.12 7.89 6.89
C MET A 12 -11.69 7.75 8.31
N ARG A 13 -11.13 8.46 9.30
CA ARG A 13 -11.68 8.46 10.67
C ARG A 13 -13.13 8.96 10.72
N ARG A 14 -13.51 9.90 9.87
CA ARG A 14 -14.91 10.36 9.80
C ARG A 14 -15.86 9.28 9.26
N VAL A 15 -15.41 8.45 8.32
CA VAL A 15 -16.22 7.38 7.72
C VAL A 15 -16.30 6.16 8.63
N TYR A 16 -15.15 5.69 9.12
CA TYR A 16 -15.04 4.43 9.87
C TYR A 16 -15.25 4.58 11.38
N ARG A 17 -15.20 5.82 11.90
CA ARG A 17 -15.45 6.25 13.30
C ARG A 17 -14.48 5.73 14.34
N GLU A 18 -14.25 4.42 14.37
CA GLU A 18 -13.37 3.73 15.31
C GLU A 18 -12.13 3.23 14.59
N ASP A 19 -10.96 3.29 15.24
CA ASP A 19 -9.69 3.00 14.57
C ASP A 19 -9.58 1.55 14.10
N HIS A 20 -10.20 0.60 14.80
CA HIS A 20 -10.21 -0.81 14.41
C HIS A 20 -11.12 -1.11 13.20
N HIS A 21 -11.95 -0.15 12.78
CA HIS A 21 -12.69 -0.22 11.53
C HIS A 21 -11.94 0.40 10.35
N LEU A 22 -10.76 0.98 10.58
CA LEU A 22 -9.97 1.55 9.49
C LEU A 22 -9.52 0.43 8.53
N PRO A 23 -9.53 0.70 7.21
CA PRO A 23 -8.97 -0.22 6.24
C PRO A 23 -7.52 -0.57 6.59
N LYS A 24 -7.19 -1.86 6.54
CA LYS A 24 -5.85 -2.40 6.88
C LYS A 24 -5.45 -2.27 8.35
N HIS A 25 -6.37 -1.99 9.27
CA HIS A 25 -6.09 -2.15 10.70
C HIS A 25 -5.67 -3.60 10.98
N ALA A 26 -4.59 -3.76 11.75
CA ALA A 26 -4.02 -5.05 12.09
C ALA A 26 -3.44 -5.04 13.52
N THR A 27 -3.51 -6.19 14.17
CA THR A 27 -2.91 -6.48 15.48
C THR A 27 -2.03 -7.72 15.36
N PHE A 28 -1.22 -8.00 16.37
CA PHE A 28 -0.62 -9.33 16.51
C PHE A 28 -1.70 -10.41 16.70
N GLY A 29 -1.31 -11.68 16.51
CA GLY A 29 -2.23 -12.82 16.60
C GLY A 29 -2.83 -13.04 18.00
N ASP A 30 -2.26 -12.43 19.03
CA ASP A 30 -2.77 -12.39 20.40
C ASP A 30 -3.70 -11.19 20.68
N GLY A 31 -3.92 -10.32 19.69
CA GLY A 31 -4.73 -9.11 19.79
C GLY A 31 -3.99 -7.89 20.34
N SER A 32 -2.71 -8.00 20.69
CA SER A 32 -1.91 -6.85 21.09
C SER A 32 -1.62 -5.93 19.89
N GLN A 33 -1.51 -4.63 20.17
CA GLN A 33 -1.23 -3.63 19.14
C GLN A 33 0.18 -3.82 18.56
N ILE A 34 0.30 -3.68 17.25
CA ILE A 34 1.62 -3.65 16.59
C ILE A 34 2.24 -2.28 16.88
N PRO A 35 3.46 -2.19 17.43
CA PRO A 35 4.11 -0.91 17.71
C PRO A 35 4.26 -0.07 16.44
N ASP A 36 4.01 1.24 16.55
CA ASP A 36 4.20 2.18 15.44
C ASP A 36 5.65 2.15 14.91
N SER A 37 6.63 1.88 15.77
CA SER A 37 8.03 1.71 15.38
C SER A 37 8.25 0.57 14.40
N ASP A 38 7.53 -0.54 14.58
CA ASP A 38 7.68 -1.72 13.74
C ASP A 38 7.04 -1.47 12.36
N ILE A 39 5.87 -0.84 12.34
CA ILE A 39 5.21 -0.41 11.10
C ILE A 39 6.10 0.59 10.35
N GLN A 40 6.66 1.58 11.06
CA GLN A 40 7.53 2.58 10.47
C GLN A 40 8.78 1.92 9.86
N HIS A 41 9.41 0.98 10.57
CA HIS A 41 10.55 0.24 10.07
C HIS A 41 10.20 -0.58 8.79
N ILE A 42 9.05 -1.25 8.77
CA ILE A 42 8.58 -1.99 7.59
C ILE A 42 8.41 -1.03 6.40
N LEU A 43 7.78 0.12 6.61
CA LEU A 43 7.56 1.11 5.55
C LEU A 43 8.86 1.67 5.00
N GLU A 44 9.86 1.92 5.86
CA GLU A 44 11.20 2.35 5.46
C GLU A 44 11.89 1.30 4.60
N VAL A 45 11.90 0.03 5.05
CA VAL A 45 12.50 -1.07 4.28
C VAL A 45 11.80 -1.27 2.94
N LEU A 46 10.47 -1.17 2.90
CA LEU A 46 9.70 -1.26 1.65
C LEU A 46 10.06 -0.12 0.70
N ALA A 47 10.21 1.11 1.19
CA ALA A 47 10.59 2.26 0.38
C ALA A 47 12.02 2.13 -0.17
N ASP A 48 12.96 1.67 0.67
CA ASP A 48 14.37 1.46 0.28
C ASP A 48 14.54 0.31 -0.72
N SER A 49 13.65 -0.68 -0.66
CA SER A 49 13.65 -1.85 -1.55
C SER A 49 12.75 -1.69 -2.77
N GLU A 50 12.01 -0.58 -2.88
CA GLU A 50 11.05 -0.35 -3.97
C GLU A 50 11.78 -0.17 -5.29
N ASN A 51 11.33 -0.89 -6.33
CA ASN A 51 11.74 -0.63 -7.70
C ASN A 51 10.58 0.00 -8.45
N THR A 52 10.80 1.21 -8.98
CA THR A 52 9.82 1.93 -9.79
C THR A 52 10.29 2.05 -11.22
N PHE A 53 9.37 1.84 -12.17
CA PHE A 53 9.63 2.00 -13.58
C PHE A 53 8.43 2.66 -14.26
N ALA A 54 8.72 3.41 -15.33
CA ALA A 54 7.69 4.05 -16.14
C ALA A 54 7.17 3.04 -17.16
N TRP A 55 5.95 2.54 -16.92
CA TRP A 55 5.23 1.68 -17.86
C TRP A 55 5.21 2.28 -19.27
N GLN A 56 5.50 1.45 -20.27
CA GLN A 56 5.30 1.72 -21.68
C GLN A 56 4.23 0.79 -22.25
N ASP A 57 3.60 1.22 -23.34
CA ASP A 57 2.63 0.40 -24.05
C ASP A 57 3.29 -0.88 -24.57
N GLY A 58 2.69 -2.02 -24.22
CA GLY A 58 3.20 -3.35 -24.56
C GLY A 58 4.10 -4.00 -23.50
N ASP A 59 4.48 -3.28 -22.44
CA ASP A 59 5.22 -3.86 -21.32
C ASP A 59 4.41 -4.97 -20.63
N VAL A 60 5.11 -6.02 -20.20
CA VAL A 60 4.56 -7.10 -19.39
C VAL A 60 5.47 -7.32 -18.19
N MET A 61 4.89 -7.25 -16.99
CA MET A 61 5.58 -7.57 -15.74
C MET A 61 5.08 -8.91 -15.21
N LEU A 62 6.02 -9.83 -14.95
CA LEU A 62 5.75 -11.06 -14.23
C LEU A 62 6.13 -10.89 -12.77
N CYS A 63 5.16 -11.07 -11.87
CA CYS A 63 5.38 -11.01 -10.43
C CYS A 63 5.22 -12.39 -9.81
N ASP A 64 6.22 -12.86 -9.08
CA ASP A 64 6.05 -13.94 -8.11
C ASP A 64 5.29 -13.38 -6.90
N ASN A 65 3.99 -13.69 -6.83
CA ASN A 65 3.08 -13.13 -5.83
C ASN A 65 3.41 -13.55 -4.39
N HIS A 66 4.24 -14.57 -4.19
CA HIS A 66 4.71 -14.98 -2.85
C HIS A 66 5.95 -14.21 -2.40
N ARG A 67 6.72 -13.65 -3.34
CA ARG A 67 8.00 -12.99 -3.04
C ARG A 67 7.95 -11.48 -3.17
N ILE A 68 7.01 -10.95 -3.94
CA ILE A 68 7.02 -9.54 -4.33
C ILE A 68 5.75 -8.85 -3.83
N ALA A 69 5.93 -7.87 -2.94
CA ALA A 69 4.93 -6.85 -2.69
C ALA A 69 4.91 -5.87 -3.87
N HIS A 70 3.73 -5.52 -4.36
CA HIS A 70 3.56 -4.59 -5.47
C HIS A 70 2.53 -3.52 -5.11
N GLY A 71 2.68 -2.35 -5.72
CA GLY A 71 1.85 -1.19 -5.46
C GLY A 71 1.79 -0.24 -6.66
N ARG A 72 1.30 0.96 -6.42
CA ARG A 72 1.15 1.97 -7.48
C ARG A 72 1.38 3.37 -6.91
N ARG A 73 2.26 4.15 -7.54
CA ARG A 73 2.38 5.59 -7.26
C ARG A 73 1.12 6.35 -7.72
N PRO A 74 0.76 7.48 -7.07
CA PRO A 74 -0.31 8.35 -7.57
C PRO A 74 -0.10 8.70 -9.06
N PHE A 75 -1.18 8.81 -9.83
CA PHE A 75 -1.14 9.21 -11.24
C PHE A 75 -2.35 10.10 -11.56
N GLU A 76 -2.27 10.82 -12.67
CA GLU A 76 -3.35 11.64 -13.23
C GLU A 76 -3.58 11.24 -14.70
N GLY A 77 -4.76 11.56 -15.23
CA GLY A 77 -5.13 11.24 -16.62
C GLY A 77 -5.52 9.76 -16.84
N GLU A 78 -5.56 9.36 -18.11
CA GLU A 78 -5.91 8.00 -18.50
C GLU A 78 -4.73 7.04 -18.35
N ARG A 79 -4.95 5.92 -17.65
CA ARG A 79 -3.98 4.84 -17.48
C ARG A 79 -4.69 3.50 -17.45
N ARG A 80 -4.27 2.55 -18.29
CA ARG A 80 -4.81 1.19 -18.32
C ARG A 80 -3.70 0.17 -18.14
N VAL A 81 -3.79 -0.61 -17.06
CA VAL A 81 -2.93 -1.78 -16.81
C VAL A 81 -3.84 -2.97 -16.54
N LEU A 82 -3.60 -4.08 -17.23
CA LEU A 82 -4.37 -5.32 -17.10
C LEU A 82 -3.62 -6.30 -16.20
N VAL A 83 -4.37 -7.16 -15.51
CA VAL A 83 -3.80 -8.20 -14.63
C VAL A 83 -4.41 -9.54 -15.00
N ALA A 84 -3.56 -10.57 -15.02
CA ALA A 84 -3.97 -11.96 -15.03
C ALA A 84 -3.33 -12.65 -13.82
N LEU A 85 -4.11 -13.44 -13.09
CA LEU A 85 -3.62 -14.25 -11.98
C LEU A 85 -3.42 -15.68 -12.48
N ALA A 86 -2.25 -16.23 -12.19
CA ALA A 86 -2.01 -17.66 -12.33
C ALA A 86 -2.36 -18.35 -11.01
N LEU A 87 -2.94 -19.55 -11.11
CA LEU A 87 -3.28 -20.42 -9.99
C LEU A 87 -2.06 -21.25 -9.55
#